data_AF-A0A924UAD3-F1
#
_entry.id   AF-A0A924UAD3-F1
#
_cell.length_a   1.000
_cell.length_b   1.000
_cell.length_c   1.000
_cell.angle_alpha   90.00
_cell.angle_beta   90.00
_cell.angle_gamma   90.00
#
_symmetry.space_group_name_H-M   'P 1'
#
loop_
_entity.id
_entity.type
_entity.pdbx_description
1 polymer ?
#
loop_
_entity_poly.entity_id
_entity_poly.type
_entity_poly.pdbx_seq_one_letter_code
_entity_poly.pdbx_strand_id
1 'polypeptide(L)'
;MEYFRPIAMTDPARPADALPLAGGWCWFDQVEVLTRDGARLLPARDLPPEVRDRLSSPRHFGGLTLDQPRIMGILNVTPDSFSDGGLFLRPEAAVMQARVMAAGADIIDIGGESTRPGATEVLANEEIGRTAPVIAALRAGGLDL
;
A
#
# COMPACT_ATOMS: atom_id res chain seq x y z
N MET A 1 23.15 -2.63 15.54
CA MET A 1 22.47 -2.79 14.24
C MET A 1 22.21 -1.41 13.71
N GLU A 2 22.72 -1.09 12.52
CA GLU A 2 22.46 0.18 11.85
C GLU A 2 21.20 0.04 10.98
N TYR A 3 20.34 1.05 11.00
CA TYR A 3 19.19 1.16 10.11
C TYR A 3 19.39 2.36 9.19
N PHE A 4 19.33 2.14 7.88
CA PHE A 4 19.55 3.17 6.88
C PHE A 4 18.21 3.71 6.38
N ARG A 5 17.93 4.97 6.67
CA ARG A 5 16.72 5.69 6.22
C ARG A 5 17.10 6.69 5.12
N PRO A 6 16.71 6.45 3.86
CA PRO A 6 16.84 7.46 2.80
C PRO A 6 16.12 8.74 3.17
N ILE A 7 16.78 9.88 2.90
CA ILE A 7 16.10 11.17 2.86
C ILE A 7 15.54 11.31 1.44
N ALA A 8 14.26 10.99 1.30
CA ALA A 8 13.59 10.99 0.01
C ALA A 8 13.34 12.42 -0.48
N MET A 9 13.72 12.67 -1.72
CA MET A 9 13.56 13.94 -2.42
C MET A 9 12.72 13.72 -3.69
N THR A 10 11.92 14.73 -4.05
CA THR A 10 11.09 14.73 -5.26
C THR A 10 11.39 15.91 -6.17
N ASP A 11 12.34 16.77 -5.77
CA ASP A 11 12.67 17.98 -6.50
C ASP A 11 13.28 17.68 -7.88
N PRO A 12 13.05 18.55 -8.89
CA PRO A 12 13.61 18.38 -10.22
C PRO A 12 15.14 18.56 -10.25
N ALA A 13 15.69 19.29 -9.28
CA ALA A 13 17.13 19.50 -9.14
C ALA A 13 17.81 18.28 -8.51
N ARG A 14 17.94 17.20 -9.30
CA ARG A 14 18.54 15.94 -8.87
C ARG A 14 20.06 15.91 -9.13
N PRO A 15 20.91 15.70 -8.11
CA PRO A 15 22.35 15.48 -8.28
C PRO A 15 22.65 14.27 -9.17
N ALA A 16 23.74 14.32 -9.93
CA ALA A 16 24.10 13.26 -10.88
C ALA A 16 24.40 11.91 -10.19
N ASP A 17 24.86 11.93 -8.95
CA ASP A 17 25.17 10.75 -8.14
C ASP A 17 24.02 10.32 -7.20
N ALA A 18 22.86 10.98 -7.29
CA ALA A 18 21.69 10.60 -6.52
C ALA A 18 21.09 9.28 -7.01
N LEU A 19 20.70 8.43 -6.06
CA LEU A 19 20.11 7.12 -6.32
C LEU A 19 18.58 7.23 -6.41
N PRO A 20 17.91 6.43 -7.26
CA PRO A 20 16.46 6.32 -7.19
C PRO A 20 16.07 5.63 -5.87
N LEU A 21 14.94 5.99 -5.28
CA LEU A 21 14.38 5.26 -4.14
C LEU A 21 13.42 4.19 -4.65
N ALA A 22 13.72 2.92 -4.35
CA ALA A 22 12.94 1.76 -4.76
C ALA A 22 12.65 1.70 -6.27
N GLY A 23 13.56 2.25 -7.09
CA GLY A 23 13.42 2.38 -8.54
C GLY A 23 12.27 3.28 -8.99
N GLY A 24 11.70 4.09 -8.10
CA GLY A 24 10.57 4.97 -8.41
C GLY A 24 10.90 6.44 -8.57
N TRP A 25 9.85 7.24 -8.46
CA TRP A 25 9.84 8.67 -8.74
C TRP A 25 10.60 9.55 -7.74
N CYS A 26 10.87 9.05 -6.53
CA CYS A 26 11.72 9.73 -5.55
C CYS A 26 13.20 9.38 -5.77
N TRP A 27 14.09 10.26 -5.33
CA TRP A 27 15.53 10.04 -5.31
C TRP A 27 16.11 10.39 -3.94
N PHE A 28 17.33 9.95 -3.67
CA PHE A 28 18.07 10.33 -2.46
C PHE A 28 19.57 10.39 -2.75
N ASP A 29 20.24 11.38 -2.16
CA ASP A 29 21.70 11.55 -2.16
C ASP A 29 22.29 11.43 -0.73
N GLN A 30 21.42 11.32 0.28
CA GLN A 30 21.77 11.14 1.68
C GLN A 30 20.88 10.10 2.35
N VAL A 31 21.44 9.42 3.35
CA VAL A 31 20.72 8.55 4.28
C VAL A 31 21.00 8.96 5.71
N GLU A 32 20.02 8.83 6.58
CA GLU A 32 20.24 8.79 8.02
C GLU A 32 20.59 7.37 8.44
N VAL A 33 21.73 7.21 9.09
CA VAL A 33 22.12 5.97 9.75
C VAL A 33 21.68 6.05 11.20
N LEU A 34 20.64 5.30 11.53
CA LEU A 34 20.05 5.24 12.86
C LEU A 34 20.67 4.08 13.63
N THR A 35 21.05 4.36 14.87
CA THR A 35 21.56 3.40 15.85
C THR A 35 20.79 3.58 17.16
N ARG A 36 21.05 2.71 18.16
CA ARG A 36 20.46 2.90 19.49
C ARG A 36 20.97 4.16 20.19
N ASP A 37 22.17 4.62 19.83
CA ASP A 37 22.86 5.71 20.52
C ASP A 37 22.70 7.05 19.78
N GLY A 38 22.02 7.07 18.64
CA GLY A 38 21.74 8.30 17.89
C GLY A 38 21.63 8.10 16.39
N ALA A 39 21.65 9.23 15.67
CA ALA A 39 21.54 9.31 14.23
C ALA A 39 22.69 10.13 13.64
N ARG A 40 23.16 9.75 12.44
CA ARG A 40 24.11 10.52 11.65
C ARG A 40 23.74 10.50 10.18
N LEU A 41 24.15 11.54 9.44
CA LEU A 41 24.01 11.55 7.99
C LEU A 41 25.19 10.80 7.33
N LEU A 42 24.89 10.10 6.25
CA LEU A 42 25.87 9.48 5.36
C LEU A 42 25.48 9.79 3.91
N PRO A 43 26.41 10.24 3.06
CA PRO A 43 26.17 10.37 1.62
C PRO A 43 25.80 9.03 0.99
N ALA A 44 24.85 9.02 0.05
CA ALA A 44 24.39 7.82 -0.62
C ALA A 44 25.52 7.08 -1.37
N ARG A 45 26.52 7.81 -1.89
CA ARG A 45 27.72 7.25 -2.53
C ARG A 45 28.59 6.40 -1.58
N ASP A 46 28.48 6.62 -0.28
CA ASP A 46 29.26 5.92 0.74
C ASP A 46 28.47 4.75 1.37
N LEU A 47 27.28 4.44 0.85
CA LEU A 47 26.50 3.30 1.29
C LEU A 47 27.20 1.96 0.99
N PRO A 48 27.11 0.97 1.90
CA PRO A 48 27.45 -0.41 1.57
C PRO A 48 26.68 -0.87 0.33
N PRO A 49 27.30 -1.58 -0.64
CA PRO A 49 26.65 -1.95 -1.90
C PRO A 49 25.32 -2.69 -1.72
N GLU A 50 25.25 -3.60 -0.76
CA GLU A 50 24.02 -4.34 -0.43
C GLU A 50 22.88 -3.45 0.08
N VAL A 51 23.20 -2.38 0.81
CA VAL A 51 22.23 -1.41 1.33
C VAL A 51 21.78 -0.50 0.19
N ARG A 52 22.75 -0.01 -0.59
CA ARG A 52 22.51 0.77 -1.79
C ARG A 52 21.51 0.05 -2.71
N ASP A 53 21.82 -1.17 -3.09
CA ASP A 53 21.02 -1.95 -4.04
C ASP A 53 19.62 -2.25 -3.45
N ARG A 54 19.51 -2.56 -2.15
CA ARG A 54 18.21 -2.77 -1.48
C ARG A 54 17.33 -1.51 -1.45
N LEU A 55 17.95 -0.35 -1.26
CA LEU A 55 17.23 0.93 -1.20
C LEU A 55 16.86 1.43 -2.60
N SER A 56 17.67 1.14 -3.63
CA SER A 56 17.48 1.72 -4.96
C SER A 56 16.84 0.82 -6.00
N SER A 57 16.81 -0.50 -5.79
CA SER A 57 16.26 -1.43 -6.79
C SER A 57 14.74 -1.26 -6.96
N PRO A 58 14.21 -1.38 -8.20
CA PRO A 58 12.78 -1.39 -8.48
C PRO A 58 12.02 -2.41 -7.62
N ARG A 59 10.85 -2.00 -7.12
CA ARG A 59 9.94 -2.87 -6.37
C ARG A 59 8.68 -3.17 -7.15
N HIS A 60 8.16 -4.37 -6.90
CA HIS A 60 6.93 -4.86 -7.50
C HIS A 60 6.00 -5.38 -6.42
N PHE A 61 4.68 -5.20 -6.60
CA PHE A 61 3.66 -5.68 -5.68
C PHE A 61 2.45 -6.19 -6.46
N GLY A 62 2.15 -7.48 -6.37
CA GLY A 62 0.96 -8.06 -7.04
C GLY A 62 0.94 -7.88 -8.57
N GLY A 63 2.09 -7.74 -9.23
CA GLY A 63 2.20 -7.44 -10.67
C GLY A 63 2.34 -5.95 -11.00
N LEU A 64 2.10 -5.06 -10.03
CA LEU A 64 2.29 -3.61 -10.19
C LEU A 64 3.76 -3.22 -9.98
N THR A 65 4.27 -2.31 -10.81
CA THR A 65 5.51 -1.59 -10.54
C THR A 65 5.24 -0.46 -9.53
N LEU A 66 6.16 -0.25 -8.59
CA LEU A 66 6.07 0.84 -7.60
C LEU A 66 6.95 2.03 -8.01
N ASP A 67 6.98 2.31 -9.32
CA ASP A 67 7.76 3.38 -9.93
C ASP A 67 7.13 4.77 -9.76
N GLN A 68 5.85 4.82 -9.44
CA GLN A 68 5.08 6.01 -9.10
C GLN A 68 4.12 5.72 -7.94
N PRO A 69 3.49 6.74 -7.31
CA PRO A 69 2.43 6.51 -6.35
C PRO A 69 1.31 5.69 -7.00
N ARG A 70 0.84 4.67 -6.28
CA ARG A 70 -0.32 3.85 -6.65
C ARG A 70 -1.49 4.22 -5.76
N ILE A 71 -2.68 4.28 -6.34
CA ILE A 71 -3.91 4.63 -5.62
C ILE A 71 -4.57 3.34 -5.13
N MET A 72 -4.79 3.27 -3.82
CA MET A 72 -5.51 2.17 -3.18
C MET A 72 -6.90 2.64 -2.76
N GLY A 73 -7.94 2.08 -3.35
CA GLY A 73 -9.33 2.31 -2.96
C GLY A 73 -9.74 1.41 -1.81
N ILE A 74 -10.23 1.99 -0.72
CA ILE A 74 -10.69 1.23 0.46
C ILE A 74 -12.17 0.85 0.29
N LEU A 75 -12.45 -0.45 0.33
CA LEU A 75 -13.78 -1.04 0.27
C LEU A 75 -14.09 -1.79 1.57
N ASN A 76 -14.77 -1.11 2.50
CA ASN A 76 -15.24 -1.73 3.73
C ASN A 76 -16.53 -2.53 3.46
N VAL A 77 -16.50 -3.81 3.83
CA VAL A 77 -17.62 -4.74 3.74
C VAL A 77 -18.14 -5.03 5.14
N THR A 78 -18.63 -3.98 5.82
CA THR A 78 -19.15 -4.06 7.18
C THR A 78 -20.66 -3.79 7.21
N PRO A 79 -21.41 -4.34 8.19
CA PRO A 79 -22.86 -4.15 8.26
C PRO A 79 -23.31 -2.69 8.47
N ASP A 80 -22.45 -1.88 9.08
CA ASP A 80 -22.63 -0.48 9.46
C ASP A 80 -22.19 0.52 8.38
N SER A 81 -21.52 0.08 7.31
CA SER A 81 -21.12 0.95 6.20
C SER A 81 -22.20 1.16 5.14
N PHE A 82 -23.34 0.46 5.24
CA PHE A 82 -24.48 0.59 4.33
C PHE A 82 -25.74 0.91 5.14
N SER A 83 -26.26 2.12 4.94
CA SER A 83 -27.27 2.80 5.75
C SER A 83 -28.70 2.21 5.71
N ASP A 84 -28.87 0.88 5.57
CA ASP A 84 -30.18 0.23 5.39
C ASP A 84 -30.45 -0.96 6.35
N GLY A 85 -29.77 -1.05 7.50
CA GLY A 85 -30.23 -1.93 8.59
C GLY A 85 -30.00 -3.43 8.41
N GLY A 86 -28.87 -3.83 7.80
CA GLY A 86 -28.27 -5.15 8.04
C GLY A 86 -29.01 -6.38 7.51
N LEU A 87 -30.03 -6.24 6.65
CA LEU A 87 -30.86 -7.39 6.28
C LEU A 87 -30.31 -8.26 5.15
N PHE A 88 -29.41 -7.76 4.30
CA PHE A 88 -28.56 -8.57 3.42
C PHE A 88 -27.29 -7.78 3.09
N LEU A 89 -26.13 -8.23 3.59
CA LEU A 89 -24.83 -7.91 2.99
C LEU A 89 -24.98 -8.26 1.50
N ARG A 90 -25.00 -7.27 0.62
CA ARG A 90 -25.08 -7.51 -0.83
C ARG A 90 -23.66 -7.44 -1.39
N PRO A 91 -22.95 -8.58 -1.52
CA PRO A 91 -21.72 -8.66 -2.28
C PRO A 91 -21.81 -7.89 -3.61
N GLU A 92 -22.99 -7.85 -4.23
CA GLU A 92 -23.27 -7.14 -5.46
C GLU A 92 -23.01 -5.63 -5.32
N ALA A 93 -23.40 -5.00 -4.21
CA ALA A 93 -23.16 -3.58 -3.98
C ALA A 93 -21.67 -3.29 -3.79
N ALA A 94 -20.97 -4.14 -3.03
CA ALA A 94 -19.52 -4.04 -2.86
C ALA A 94 -18.77 -4.23 -4.19
N VAL A 95 -19.22 -5.20 -5.00
CA VAL A 95 -18.68 -5.46 -6.34
C VAL A 95 -18.89 -4.26 -7.26
N MET A 96 -20.09 -3.67 -7.28
CA MET A 96 -20.37 -2.49 -8.08
C MET A 96 -19.50 -1.31 -7.65
N GLN A 97 -19.34 -1.09 -6.34
CA GLN A 97 -18.48 -0.03 -5.83
C GLN A 97 -17.02 -0.24 -6.22
N ALA A 98 -16.50 -1.46 -6.11
CA ALA A 98 -15.14 -1.81 -6.52
C ALA A 98 -14.91 -1.53 -8.02
N ARG A 99 -15.89 -1.82 -8.88
CA ARG A 99 -15.81 -1.52 -10.33
C ARG A 99 -15.77 -0.03 -10.61
N VAL A 100 -16.50 0.77 -9.84
CA VAL A 100 -16.44 2.24 -9.96
C VAL A 100 -15.07 2.74 -9.49
N MET A 101 -14.55 2.23 -8.37
CA MET A 101 -13.23 2.59 -7.84
C MET A 101 -12.10 2.25 -8.81
N ALA A 102 -12.20 1.12 -9.52
CA ALA A 102 -11.22 0.67 -10.51
C ALA A 102 -10.99 1.67 -11.66
N ALA A 103 -11.87 2.65 -11.87
CA ALA A 103 -11.63 3.71 -12.84
C ALA A 103 -10.44 4.64 -12.46
N GLY A 104 -9.99 4.63 -11.21
CA GLY A 104 -8.88 5.46 -10.74
C GLY A 104 -8.04 4.88 -9.61
N ALA A 105 -8.28 3.62 -9.23
CA ALA A 105 -7.47 2.90 -8.25
C ALA A 105 -6.67 1.80 -8.93
N ASP A 106 -5.39 1.67 -8.58
CA ASP A 106 -4.52 0.55 -8.98
C ASP A 106 -4.71 -0.67 -8.05
N ILE A 107 -5.20 -0.44 -6.82
CA ILE A 107 -5.39 -1.46 -5.80
C ILE A 107 -6.76 -1.27 -5.14
N ILE A 108 -7.45 -2.36 -4.82
CA ILE A 108 -8.65 -2.33 -3.98
C ILE A 108 -8.34 -3.07 -2.67
N ASP A 109 -8.49 -2.37 -1.55
CA ASP A 109 -8.30 -2.90 -0.20
C ASP A 109 -9.66 -3.28 0.40
N ILE A 110 -9.92 -4.57 0.55
CA ILE A 110 -11.22 -5.11 0.96
C ILE A 110 -11.14 -5.56 2.42
N GLY A 111 -11.76 -4.79 3.32
CA GLY A 111 -11.78 -5.07 4.76
C GLY A 111 -13.16 -5.53 5.23
N GLY A 112 -13.25 -6.63 5.97
CA GLY A 112 -14.50 -7.12 6.55
C GLY A 112 -14.69 -6.70 8.02
N GLU A 113 -13.64 -6.20 8.66
CA GLU A 113 -13.63 -5.73 10.04
C GLU A 113 -13.41 -4.21 10.13
N SER A 114 -14.15 -3.56 11.03
CA SER A 114 -13.96 -2.14 11.32
C SER A 114 -12.88 -1.98 12.39
N THR A 115 -11.85 -1.20 12.11
CA THR A 115 -10.79 -0.84 13.07
C THR A 115 -10.99 0.54 13.71
N ARG A 116 -12.22 1.08 13.61
CA ARG A 116 -12.57 2.37 14.22
C ARG A 116 -12.60 2.24 15.76
N PRO A 117 -12.31 3.32 16.50
CA PRO A 117 -12.40 3.30 17.96
C PRO A 117 -13.79 2.83 18.43
N GLY A 118 -13.82 1.82 19.30
CA GLY A 118 -15.05 1.25 19.84
C GLY A 118 -15.75 0.23 18.94
N ALA A 119 -15.16 -0.17 17.81
CA ALA A 119 -15.66 -1.29 17.03
C ALA A 119 -15.53 -2.61 17.81
N THR A 120 -16.54 -3.46 17.69
CA THR A 120 -16.49 -4.82 18.23
C THR A 120 -15.61 -5.68 17.33
N GLU A 121 -14.69 -6.44 17.93
CA GLU A 121 -13.90 -7.43 17.21
C GLU A 121 -14.82 -8.42 16.47
N VAL A 122 -14.42 -8.77 15.26
CA VAL A 122 -15.15 -9.72 14.42
C VAL A 122 -14.42 -11.06 14.43
N LEU A 123 -15.16 -12.16 14.60
CA LEU A 123 -14.54 -13.49 14.50
C LEU A 123 -14.04 -13.72 13.07
N ALA A 124 -12.88 -14.38 12.92
CA ALA A 124 -12.26 -14.58 11.61
C ALA A 124 -13.18 -15.25 10.58
N ASN A 125 -14.01 -16.21 10.99
CA ASN A 125 -14.99 -16.86 10.11
C ASN A 125 -16.08 -15.90 9.61
N GLU A 126 -16.47 -14.94 10.44
CA GLU A 126 -17.44 -13.92 10.08
C GLU A 126 -16.81 -12.90 9.11
N GLU A 127 -15.58 -12.46 9.36
CA GLU A 127 -14.86 -11.57 8.45
C GLU A 127 -14.65 -12.22 7.06
N ILE A 128 -14.25 -13.50 7.03
CA ILE A 128 -14.14 -14.28 5.79
C ILE A 128 -15.50 -14.37 5.09
N GLY A 129 -16.58 -14.58 5.84
CA GLY A 129 -17.95 -14.61 5.30
C GLY A 129 -18.37 -13.29 4.64
N ARG A 130 -17.80 -12.16 5.09
CA ARG A 130 -18.01 -10.83 4.49
C ARG A 130 -17.17 -10.63 3.24
N THR A 131 -15.88 -10.94 3.28
CA THR A 131 -14.92 -10.57 2.23
C THR A 131 -14.81 -11.59 1.09
N ALA A 132 -14.85 -12.89 1.39
CA ALA A 132 -14.60 -13.94 0.39
C ALA A 132 -15.60 -13.92 -0.79
N PRO A 133 -16.92 -13.72 -0.58
CA PRO A 133 -17.86 -13.62 -1.69
C PRO A 133 -17.58 -12.44 -2.63
N VAL A 134 -17.17 -11.29 -2.07
CA VAL A 134 -16.82 -10.09 -2.86
C VAL A 134 -15.57 -10.35 -3.69
N ILE A 135 -14.51 -10.88 -3.07
CA ILE A 135 -13.25 -11.23 -3.75
C ILE A 135 -13.52 -12.24 -4.88
N ALA A 136 -14.29 -13.30 -4.60
CA ALA A 136 -14.62 -14.32 -5.59
C ALA A 136 -15.39 -13.73 -6.79
N ALA A 137 -16.38 -12.88 -6.53
CA ALA A 137 -17.17 -12.23 -7.58
C ALA A 137 -16.35 -11.27 -8.44
N LEU A 138 -15.43 -10.50 -7.85
CA LEU A 138 -14.53 -9.61 -8.59
C LEU A 138 -13.57 -10.39 -9.48
N ARG A 139 -13.00 -11.48 -8.97
CA ARG A 139 -12.10 -12.36 -9.74
C ARG A 139 -12.84 -13.04 -10.89
N ALA A 140 -14.04 -13.59 -10.64
CA ALA A 140 -14.84 -14.24 -11.69
C ALA A 140 -15.34 -13.25 -12.74
N GLY A 141 -15.65 -12.02 -12.33
CA GLY A 141 -16.13 -10.95 -13.20
C GLY A 141 -15.02 -10.18 -13.92
N GLY A 142 -13.78 -10.69 -13.94
CA GLY A 142 -12.68 -10.16 -14.73
C GLY A 142 -12.30 -8.72 -14.41
N LEU A 143 -12.37 -8.30 -13.14
CA LEU A 143 -11.81 -7.01 -12.76
C LEU A 143 -10.28 -7.07 -12.95
N ASP A 144 -9.81 -6.41 -14.01
CA ASP A 144 -8.39 -6.16 -14.25
C ASP A 144 -8.06 -4.76 -13.72
N LEU A 145 -7.02 -4.68 -12.88
CA LEU A 145 -6.50 -3.45 -12.28
C LEU A 145 -5.07 -3.22 -12.81
#